data_AF-A0A6L6LVT3-F1
#
_entry.id   AF-A0A6L6LVT3-F1
#
_cell.length_a   1.000
_cell.length_b   1.000
_cell.length_c   1.000
_cell.angle_alpha   90.00
_cell.angle_beta   90.00
_cell.angle_gamma   90.00
#
_symmetry.space_group_name_H-M   'P 1'
#
loop_
_entity.id
_entity.type
_entity.pdbx_description
1 polymer ?
#
loop_
_entity_poly.entity_id
_entity_poly.type
_entity_poly.pdbx_seq_one_letter_code
_entity_poly.pdbx_strand_id
1 'polypeptide(L)'
;MLGQMKRQLENSRCFRQGMEKDLEECAEARWLAKPVLDSRALPLDSDNVRLQGPGVMSFEKKHTISGKGSIRLDVPTDGCRRHPSNRAFSVTTMMRLLPGENLERFNRISLWIYVDSPAIANNFMELSIHNQGKHIMPLPGRFEGTHTLGIPHGEWQHIVWEFPYVYRDFVTGISLAIHAHRTPVPAPQGITVYVDNMCLEQVEADHYKGFDLRAGAIAYCHSGYRPEAVKQAYAQSGSGMFYLRNSSGEVTFQGNCVPQANGLRQMDFSPVKEEGWYTLEVDGKKSRPFRIGRDAYIPAAWKTLNFFFSERCGFDVPGIHTECHMDVMSVHPDGRRLPVCGGWHDAGDLTQAAINTAESVFAMLELAIAEREAQPELSQRAKEEARWGLNWLMRTRWGDG
;
A
#
# COMPACT_ATOMS: atom_id res chain seq x y z
N MET A 1 -14.95 -6.93 -14.28
CA MET A 1 -13.53 -6.55 -14.44
C MET A 1 -13.30 -5.62 -15.64
N LEU A 2 -13.53 -6.03 -16.91
CA LEU A 2 -13.37 -5.11 -18.06
C LEU A 2 -14.31 -3.89 -18.03
N GLY A 3 -15.58 -4.08 -17.65
CA GLY A 3 -16.52 -2.96 -17.51
C GLY A 3 -16.17 -2.00 -16.36
N GLN A 4 -15.60 -2.53 -15.27
CA GLN A 4 -15.06 -1.71 -14.18
C GLN A 4 -13.84 -0.93 -14.64
N MET A 5 -12.94 -1.58 -15.38
CA MET A 5 -11.73 -0.94 -15.91
C MET A 5 -12.06 0.19 -16.88
N LYS A 6 -13.01 -0.03 -17.79
CA LYS A 6 -13.49 1.00 -18.70
C LYS A 6 -14.05 2.22 -17.95
N ARG A 7 -14.87 1.99 -16.92
CA ARG A 7 -15.38 3.06 -16.06
C ARG A 7 -14.26 3.81 -15.34
N GLN A 8 -13.25 3.10 -14.83
CA GLN A 8 -12.08 3.72 -14.18
C GLN A 8 -11.27 4.58 -15.17
N LEU A 9 -11.12 4.13 -16.42
CA LEU A 9 -10.46 4.90 -17.48
C LEU A 9 -11.26 6.14 -17.87
N GLU A 10 -12.58 6.03 -18.01
CA GLU A 10 -13.48 7.15 -18.29
C GLU A 10 -13.44 8.20 -17.16
N ASN A 11 -13.55 7.75 -15.91
CA ASN A 11 -13.50 8.62 -14.73
C ASN A 11 -12.14 9.31 -14.59
N SER A 12 -11.03 8.60 -14.86
CA SER A 12 -9.69 9.18 -14.84
C SER A 12 -9.36 10.02 -16.08
N ARG A 13 -10.25 10.02 -17.09
CA ARG A 13 -10.05 10.61 -18.43
C ARG A 13 -8.74 10.12 -19.05
N CYS A 14 -8.46 8.83 -18.91
CA CYS A 14 -7.21 8.19 -19.34
C CYS A 14 -5.97 8.92 -18.79
N PHE A 15 -6.06 9.23 -17.48
CA PHE A 15 -5.10 9.89 -16.59
C PHE A 15 -4.85 11.39 -16.81
N ARG A 16 -5.94 12.17 -16.87
CA ARG A 16 -5.89 13.58 -16.41
C ARG A 16 -5.98 13.68 -14.88
N GLN A 17 -6.41 12.61 -14.22
CA GLN A 17 -6.38 12.40 -12.77
C GLN A 17 -6.13 10.91 -12.49
N GLY A 18 -5.67 10.56 -11.29
CA GLY A 18 -5.48 9.16 -10.91
C GLY A 18 -6.78 8.35 -10.98
N MET A 19 -6.67 7.05 -11.22
CA MET A 19 -7.81 6.14 -11.06
C MET A 19 -8.28 6.10 -9.60
N GLU A 20 -9.59 6.10 -9.41
CA GLU A 20 -10.20 5.96 -8.10
C GLU A 20 -9.83 4.60 -7.48
N LYS A 21 -9.48 4.63 -6.19
CA LYS A 21 -9.18 3.43 -5.40
C LYS A 21 -10.45 2.62 -5.21
N ASP A 22 -10.38 1.32 -5.47
CA ASP A 22 -11.42 0.38 -5.07
C ASP A 22 -11.15 -0.07 -3.63
N LEU A 23 -11.86 0.53 -2.68
CA LEU A 23 -11.69 0.26 -1.26
C LEU A 23 -12.52 -0.93 -0.78
N GLU A 24 -13.49 -1.41 -1.55
CA GLU A 24 -14.35 -2.53 -1.13
C GLU A 24 -13.56 -3.85 -1.03
N GLU A 25 -12.52 -3.98 -1.86
CA GLU A 25 -11.73 -5.20 -1.97
C GLU A 25 -10.31 -5.08 -1.38
N CYS A 26 -9.98 -3.97 -0.72
CA CYS A 26 -8.66 -3.78 -0.11
C CYS A 26 -8.47 -4.63 1.17
N ALA A 27 -7.24 -4.68 1.69
CA ALA A 27 -6.95 -5.48 2.88
C ALA A 27 -7.66 -4.91 4.12
N GLU A 28 -7.69 -3.59 4.21
CA GLU A 28 -8.29 -2.82 5.30
C GLU A 28 -9.80 -3.11 5.41
N ALA A 29 -10.54 -3.07 4.29
CA ALA A 29 -11.97 -3.40 4.28
C ALA A 29 -12.22 -4.85 4.76
N ARG A 30 -11.39 -5.80 4.33
CA ARG A 30 -11.50 -7.19 4.80
C ARG A 30 -11.18 -7.31 6.28
N TRP A 31 -10.14 -6.64 6.77
CA TRP A 31 -9.77 -6.67 8.19
C TRP A 31 -10.86 -6.06 9.08
N LEU A 32 -11.43 -4.92 8.67
CA LEU A 32 -12.52 -4.25 9.39
C LEU A 32 -13.79 -5.11 9.45
N ALA A 33 -14.06 -5.91 8.42
CA ALA A 33 -15.22 -6.80 8.38
C ALA A 33 -15.10 -8.07 9.26
N LYS A 34 -13.90 -8.38 9.77
CA LYS A 34 -13.69 -9.59 10.60
C LYS A 34 -14.40 -9.48 11.95
N PRO A 35 -14.99 -10.59 12.46
CA PRO A 35 -15.53 -10.62 13.80
C PRO A 35 -14.41 -10.46 14.84
N VAL A 36 -14.67 -9.60 15.82
CA VAL A 36 -13.82 -9.46 17.01
C VAL A 36 -14.21 -10.55 18.00
N LEU A 37 -13.29 -11.48 18.27
CA LEU A 37 -13.52 -12.61 19.17
C LEU A 37 -13.37 -12.21 20.64
N ASP A 38 -12.46 -11.27 20.91
CA ASP A 38 -12.27 -10.63 22.21
C ASP A 38 -11.69 -9.23 22.02
N SER A 39 -11.97 -8.33 22.95
CA SER A 39 -11.49 -6.95 22.90
C SER A 39 -11.16 -6.42 24.28
N ARG A 40 -10.07 -5.66 24.38
CA ARG A 40 -9.68 -4.92 25.57
C ARG A 40 -9.40 -3.46 25.20
N ALA A 41 -10.22 -2.56 25.73
CA ALA A 41 -9.99 -1.13 25.60
C ALA A 41 -8.65 -0.75 26.27
N LEU A 42 -7.92 0.16 25.63
CA LEU A 42 -6.72 0.80 26.17
C LEU A 42 -7.04 2.27 26.46
N PRO A 43 -7.37 2.63 27.71
CA PRO A 43 -7.64 4.01 28.08
C PRO A 43 -6.48 4.94 27.70
N LEU A 44 -6.83 6.09 27.14
CA LEU A 44 -5.94 7.12 26.63
C LEU A 44 -5.96 8.34 27.58
N ASP A 45 -5.52 8.15 28.82
CA ASP A 45 -5.54 9.15 29.89
C ASP A 45 -4.14 9.57 30.37
N SER A 46 -4.09 10.53 31.29
CA SER A 46 -2.86 11.14 31.80
C SER A 46 -1.91 10.18 32.51
N ASP A 47 -2.42 9.13 33.13
CA ASP A 47 -1.58 8.19 33.87
C ASP A 47 -0.84 7.25 32.91
N ASN A 48 -1.43 7.10 31.73
CA ASN A 48 -1.23 6.01 30.81
C ASN A 48 -0.48 6.40 29.54
N VAL A 49 -0.43 7.68 29.21
CA VAL A 49 0.17 8.18 27.97
C VAL A 49 1.28 9.19 28.21
N ARG A 50 2.36 9.10 27.44
CA ARG A 50 3.49 10.03 27.47
C ARG A 50 3.77 10.56 26.07
N LEU A 51 4.27 11.79 26.03
CA LEU A 51 4.76 12.42 24.80
C LEU A 51 6.28 12.42 24.80
N GLN A 52 6.88 12.13 23.65
CA GLN A 52 8.30 12.27 23.39
C GLN A 52 8.51 13.05 22.09
N GLY A 53 9.55 13.91 22.08
CA GLY A 53 9.82 14.80 20.95
C GLY A 53 9.13 16.17 21.11
N PRO A 54 9.19 17.02 20.09
CA PRO A 54 8.58 18.35 20.12
C PRO A 54 7.05 18.26 20.05
N GLY A 55 6.36 19.35 20.39
CA GLY A 55 4.90 19.45 20.37
C GLY A 55 4.25 19.37 21.74
N VAL A 56 2.92 19.43 21.74
CA VAL A 56 2.11 19.48 22.95
C VAL A 56 1.03 18.41 22.88
N MET A 57 0.78 17.74 24.01
CA MET A 57 -0.30 16.77 24.17
C MET A 57 -1.34 17.32 25.15
N SER A 58 -2.60 17.21 24.79
CA SER A 58 -3.74 17.55 25.67
C SER A 58 -4.86 16.51 25.54
N PHE A 59 -5.80 16.53 26.48
CA PHE A 59 -6.94 15.62 26.50
C PHE A 59 -8.20 16.41 26.15
N GLU A 60 -8.83 16.07 25.02
CA GLU A 60 -9.99 16.77 24.47
C GLU A 60 -11.26 15.96 24.73
N LYS A 61 -12.37 16.64 25.05
CA LYS A 61 -13.67 16.02 25.30
C LYS A 61 -14.67 16.24 24.18
N LYS A 62 -14.46 17.25 23.33
CA LYS A 62 -15.42 17.63 22.27
C LYS A 62 -15.14 16.93 20.94
N HIS A 63 -13.88 16.86 20.52
CA HIS A 63 -13.50 16.25 19.25
C HIS A 63 -13.18 14.77 19.46
N THR A 64 -14.20 13.91 19.46
CA THR A 64 -14.10 12.48 19.78
C THR A 64 -15.07 11.69 18.93
N ILE A 65 -14.65 10.50 18.48
CA ILE A 65 -15.51 9.55 17.75
C ILE A 65 -16.22 8.59 18.71
N SER A 66 -15.61 8.30 19.87
CA SER A 66 -16.17 7.38 20.86
C SER A 66 -17.14 8.04 21.85
N GLY A 67 -17.13 9.38 21.94
CA GLY A 67 -17.84 10.14 22.95
C GLY A 67 -17.17 10.12 24.33
N LYS A 68 -16.03 9.43 24.48
CA LYS A 68 -15.28 9.32 25.75
C LYS A 68 -14.12 10.31 25.86
N GLY A 69 -13.84 11.05 24.79
CA GLY A 69 -12.71 11.97 24.66
C GLY A 69 -11.58 11.38 23.82
N SER A 70 -10.68 12.25 23.39
CA SER A 70 -9.52 11.91 22.55
C SER A 70 -8.26 12.57 23.10
N ILE A 71 -7.11 12.05 22.69
CA ILE A 71 -5.85 12.77 22.85
C ILE A 71 -5.70 13.71 21.67
N ARG A 72 -5.38 14.98 21.93
CA ARG A 72 -4.96 15.96 20.93
C ARG A 72 -3.45 16.15 20.99
N LEU A 73 -2.80 16.05 19.84
CA LEU A 73 -1.37 16.24 19.65
C LEU A 73 -1.16 17.40 18.67
N ASP A 74 -0.57 18.50 19.14
CA ASP A 74 -0.17 19.63 18.30
C ASP A 74 1.31 19.47 17.94
N VAL A 75 1.59 19.15 16.68
CA VAL A 75 2.91 18.78 16.17
C VAL A 75 3.50 19.92 15.32
N PRO A 76 4.65 20.49 15.70
CA PRO A 76 5.28 21.58 14.95
C PRO A 76 5.95 21.08 13.66
N THR A 77 5.77 21.83 12.57
CA THR A 77 6.40 21.59 11.26
C THR A 77 7.61 22.51 11.00
N ASP A 78 7.85 23.48 11.88
CA ASP A 78 8.97 24.42 11.86
C ASP A 78 9.67 24.52 13.23
N GLY A 79 10.75 25.31 13.32
CA GLY A 79 11.47 25.60 14.57
C GLY A 79 12.20 24.42 15.25
N CYS A 80 12.03 23.19 14.77
CA CYS A 80 12.61 21.99 15.37
C CYS A 80 14.01 21.68 14.84
N ARG A 81 14.87 21.09 15.69
CA ARG A 81 16.13 20.47 15.23
C ARG A 81 15.76 19.36 14.25
N ARG A 82 16.24 19.47 13.00
CA ARG A 82 16.00 18.49 11.94
C ARG A 82 16.32 17.09 12.45
N HIS A 83 15.41 16.14 12.20
CA HIS A 83 15.62 14.77 12.60
C HIS A 83 16.90 14.21 11.95
N PRO A 84 17.78 13.48 12.68
CA PRO A 84 19.07 13.01 12.15
C PRO A 84 18.96 12.14 10.89
N SER A 85 17.84 11.42 10.70
CA SER A 85 17.60 10.61 9.51
C SER A 85 17.33 11.42 8.24
N ASN A 86 17.11 12.74 8.36
CA ASN A 86 16.74 13.62 7.25
C ASN A 86 15.38 13.34 6.60
N ARG A 87 14.64 12.33 7.08
CA ARG A 87 13.36 11.89 6.50
C ARG A 87 12.16 12.74 6.91
N ALA A 88 12.20 13.33 8.10
CA ALA A 88 11.18 14.24 8.63
C ALA A 88 11.84 15.50 9.22
N PHE A 89 11.09 16.60 9.29
CA PHE A 89 11.56 17.81 9.98
C PHE A 89 11.50 17.63 11.48
N SER A 90 10.39 17.09 11.99
CA SER A 90 10.19 16.74 13.39
C SER A 90 9.49 15.39 13.49
N VAL A 91 9.69 14.70 14.61
CA VAL A 91 8.98 13.46 14.94
C VAL A 91 8.44 13.58 16.35
N THR A 92 7.12 13.57 16.47
CA THR A 92 6.40 13.59 17.76
C THR A 92 5.85 12.21 18.02
N THR A 93 6.19 11.62 19.16
CA THR A 93 5.78 10.25 19.50
C THR A 93 4.88 10.25 20.72
N MET A 94 3.65 9.76 20.54
CA MET A 94 2.74 9.42 21.64
C MET A 94 3.00 7.97 22.05
N MET A 95 3.27 7.72 23.33
CA MET A 95 3.50 6.38 23.88
C MET A 95 2.38 6.01 24.84
N ARG A 96 1.59 4.99 24.50
CA ARG A 96 0.66 4.33 25.42
C ARG A 96 1.41 3.27 26.21
N LEU A 97 1.59 3.48 27.50
CA LEU A 97 2.38 2.62 28.40
C LEU A 97 1.65 1.30 28.68
N LEU A 98 2.36 0.18 28.72
CA LEU A 98 1.82 -1.12 29.12
C LEU A 98 2.93 -1.83 29.91
N PRO A 99 3.09 -1.65 31.23
CA PRO A 99 4.33 -2.00 31.91
C PRO A 99 4.52 -3.51 32.12
N GLY A 100 5.13 -4.18 31.14
CA GLY A 100 5.53 -5.59 31.24
C GLY A 100 4.39 -6.58 31.05
N GLU A 101 3.42 -6.26 30.21
CA GLU A 101 2.25 -7.10 29.99
C GLU A 101 2.51 -8.19 28.93
N ASN A 102 2.06 -9.42 29.18
CA ASN A 102 1.96 -10.44 28.14
C ASN A 102 0.66 -10.24 27.34
N LEU A 103 0.80 -9.95 26.04
CA LEU A 103 -0.32 -9.69 25.12
C LEU A 103 -0.46 -10.76 24.03
N GLU A 104 0.11 -11.96 24.21
CA GLU A 104 0.10 -13.02 23.19
C GLU A 104 -1.31 -13.40 22.74
N ARG A 105 -2.30 -13.22 23.63
CA ARG A 105 -3.73 -13.42 23.35
C ARG A 105 -4.29 -12.50 22.26
N PHE A 106 -3.83 -11.26 22.17
CA PHE A 106 -4.33 -10.27 21.20
C PHE A 106 -3.43 -10.25 19.97
N ASN A 107 -4.02 -10.10 18.78
CA ASN A 107 -3.26 -10.12 17.51
C ASN A 107 -3.65 -8.96 16.58
N ARG A 108 -4.45 -8.01 17.06
CA ARG A 108 -4.82 -6.80 16.34
C ARG A 108 -4.88 -5.59 17.27
N ILE A 109 -4.44 -4.44 16.77
CA ILE A 109 -4.61 -3.12 17.39
C ILE A 109 -5.65 -2.41 16.54
N SER A 110 -6.62 -1.79 17.20
CA SER A 110 -7.64 -0.94 16.59
C SER A 110 -7.58 0.43 17.24
N LEU A 111 -7.62 1.50 16.47
CA LEU A 111 -7.70 2.87 16.96
C LEU A 111 -8.33 3.79 15.91
N TRP A 112 -8.77 4.96 16.35
CA TRP A 112 -9.25 6.01 15.48
C TRP A 112 -8.28 7.17 15.47
N ILE A 113 -7.97 7.68 14.29
CA ILE A 113 -7.10 8.84 14.09
C ILE A 113 -7.82 9.88 13.24
N TYR A 114 -7.76 11.14 13.66
CA TYR A 114 -8.15 12.29 12.84
C TYR A 114 -6.95 13.21 12.69
N VAL A 115 -6.78 13.81 11.51
CA VAL A 115 -5.70 14.78 11.27
C VAL A 115 -6.26 16.08 10.71
N ASP A 116 -5.91 17.19 11.35
CA ASP A 116 -6.12 18.53 10.83
C ASP A 116 -4.80 19.07 10.26
N SER A 117 -4.70 19.03 8.94
CA SER A 117 -3.51 19.41 8.17
C SER A 117 -3.91 19.85 6.75
N PRO A 118 -4.61 20.98 6.55
CA PRO A 118 -5.23 21.34 5.27
C PRO A 118 -4.24 21.50 4.11
N ALA A 119 -2.95 21.67 4.38
CA ALA A 119 -1.91 21.78 3.35
C ALA A 119 -1.17 20.46 3.05
N ILE A 120 -1.52 19.36 3.75
CA ILE A 120 -0.90 18.05 3.61
C ILE A 120 -2.01 17.05 3.27
N ALA A 121 -1.97 16.52 2.04
CA ALA A 121 -2.98 15.57 1.56
C ALA A 121 -2.91 14.21 2.29
N ASN A 122 -1.70 13.77 2.66
CA ASN A 122 -1.48 12.49 3.33
C ASN A 122 -0.40 12.61 4.41
N ASN A 123 -0.73 12.23 5.64
CA ASN A 123 0.15 12.37 6.81
C ASN A 123 0.79 11.04 7.16
N PHE A 124 2.13 10.99 7.15
CA PHE A 124 2.90 9.80 7.45
C PHE A 124 3.03 9.59 8.96
N MET A 125 2.63 8.41 9.43
CA MET A 125 2.76 8.00 10.82
C MET A 125 3.25 6.56 10.93
N GLU A 126 3.80 6.20 12.09
CA GLU A 126 4.24 4.85 12.40
C GLU A 126 3.63 4.38 13.72
N LEU A 127 2.87 3.29 13.67
CA LEU A 127 2.36 2.58 14.83
C LEU A 127 3.32 1.44 15.17
N SER A 128 3.84 1.38 16.39
CA SER A 128 4.77 0.32 16.80
C SER A 128 4.42 -0.28 18.14
N ILE A 129 4.74 -1.56 18.33
CA ILE A 129 4.66 -2.25 19.62
C ILE A 129 6.06 -2.41 20.20
N HIS A 130 6.21 -2.03 21.47
CA HIS A 130 7.47 -2.12 22.20
C HIS A 130 7.43 -3.35 23.09
N ASN A 131 8.29 -4.33 22.81
CA ASN A 131 8.40 -5.57 23.58
C ASN A 131 9.82 -5.72 24.10
N GLN A 132 9.98 -6.08 25.37
CA GLN A 132 11.28 -6.34 26.01
C GLN A 132 11.36 -7.78 26.55
N GLY A 133 10.55 -8.68 25.99
CA GLY A 133 10.55 -10.09 26.35
C GLY A 133 11.67 -10.85 25.66
N LYS A 134 11.39 -12.09 25.26
CA LYS A 134 12.37 -12.95 24.57
C LYS A 134 12.95 -12.32 23.30
N HIS A 135 12.14 -11.51 22.60
CA HIS A 135 12.55 -10.78 21.41
C HIS A 135 12.22 -9.30 21.56
N ILE A 136 13.19 -8.44 21.30
CA ILE A 136 13.00 -6.99 21.38
C ILE A 136 12.19 -6.52 20.17
N MET A 137 11.12 -5.77 20.42
CA MET A 137 10.34 -5.08 19.39
C MET A 137 10.28 -3.57 19.68
N PRO A 138 10.23 -2.70 18.66
CA PRO A 138 10.50 -3.00 17.25
C PRO A 138 11.95 -3.48 17.06
N LEU A 139 12.18 -4.33 16.05
CA LEU A 139 13.48 -4.95 15.83
C LEU A 139 14.50 -3.87 15.38
N PRO A 140 15.61 -3.63 16.12
CA PRO A 140 16.56 -2.58 15.77
C PRO A 140 17.13 -2.72 14.35
N GLY A 141 17.07 -1.64 13.57
CA GLY A 141 17.56 -1.62 12.20
C GLY A 141 16.70 -2.37 11.18
N ARG A 142 15.52 -2.87 11.58
CA ARG A 142 14.53 -3.49 10.69
C ARG A 142 13.13 -2.87 10.91
N PHE A 143 12.15 -3.34 10.14
CA PHE A 143 10.78 -2.83 10.15
C PHE A 143 9.81 -3.72 10.96
N GLU A 144 10.29 -4.83 11.53
CA GLU A 144 9.44 -5.75 12.29
C GLU A 144 9.00 -5.10 13.61
N GLY A 145 7.69 -5.19 13.91
CA GLY A 145 7.08 -4.52 15.06
C GLY A 145 6.63 -3.09 14.80
N THR A 146 6.67 -2.63 13.55
CA THR A 146 6.19 -1.31 13.11
C THR A 146 5.24 -1.43 11.92
N HIS A 147 4.22 -0.58 11.90
CA HIS A 147 3.23 -0.44 10.83
C HIS A 147 3.13 1.02 10.40
N THR A 148 3.33 1.25 9.11
CA THR A 148 3.31 2.58 8.51
C THR A 148 1.91 2.95 8.06
N LEU A 149 1.51 4.19 8.31
CA LEU A 149 0.18 4.73 8.07
C LEU A 149 0.27 5.98 7.19
N GLY A 150 -0.66 6.10 6.25
CA GLY A 150 -0.98 7.35 5.56
C GLY A 150 -2.38 7.80 5.93
N ILE A 151 -2.50 8.92 6.66
CA ILE A 151 -3.78 9.43 7.15
C ILE A 151 -4.18 10.69 6.38
N PRO A 152 -5.31 10.70 5.65
CA PRO A 152 -5.83 11.91 5.01
C PRO A 152 -6.20 12.96 6.05
N HIS A 153 -6.17 14.23 5.63
CA HIS A 153 -6.66 15.31 6.46
C HIS A 153 -8.20 15.34 6.51
N GLY A 154 -8.76 15.89 7.58
CA GLY A 154 -10.16 16.30 7.63
C GLY A 154 -11.18 15.22 8.00
N GLU A 155 -10.77 13.95 8.10
CA GLU A 155 -11.67 12.82 8.34
C GLU A 155 -11.15 11.85 9.39
N TRP A 156 -12.07 11.25 10.17
CA TRP A 156 -11.75 10.18 11.11
C TRP A 156 -11.48 8.89 10.35
N GLN A 157 -10.31 8.29 10.59
CA GLN A 157 -9.91 7.02 9.99
C GLN A 157 -9.88 5.92 11.06
N HIS A 158 -10.55 4.80 10.78
CA HIS A 158 -10.47 3.60 11.62
C HIS A 158 -9.26 2.78 11.18
N ILE A 159 -8.22 2.80 12.01
CA ILE A 159 -6.97 2.09 11.76
C ILE A 159 -7.00 0.74 12.47
N VAL A 160 -6.73 -0.32 11.71
CA VAL A 160 -6.52 -1.66 12.24
C VAL A 160 -5.20 -2.23 11.74
N TRP A 161 -4.44 -2.84 12.64
CA TRP A 161 -3.20 -3.54 12.30
C TRP A 161 -3.20 -4.93 12.91
N GLU A 162 -3.24 -5.97 12.06
CA GLU A 162 -3.03 -7.36 12.46
C GLU A 162 -1.53 -7.69 12.51
N PHE A 163 -1.07 -8.20 13.65
CA PHE A 163 0.33 -8.51 13.91
C PHE A 163 0.55 -9.91 14.51
N PRO A 164 -0.03 -10.98 13.95
CA PRO A 164 0.16 -12.33 14.50
C PRO A 164 1.64 -12.74 14.58
N TYR A 165 2.49 -12.15 13.73
CA TYR A 165 3.93 -12.39 13.63
C TYR A 165 4.79 -11.63 14.64
N VAL A 166 4.26 -10.63 15.35
CA VAL A 166 5.06 -9.78 16.24
C VAL A 166 5.08 -10.33 17.67
N TYR A 167 6.28 -10.46 18.25
CA TYR A 167 6.47 -10.91 19.64
C TYR A 167 5.94 -9.89 20.65
N ARG A 168 5.28 -10.39 21.70
CA ARG A 168 4.50 -9.58 22.65
C ARG A 168 4.32 -10.26 24.01
N ASP A 169 5.33 -11.00 24.44
CA ASP A 169 5.38 -11.73 25.71
C ASP A 169 5.68 -10.84 26.91
N PHE A 170 6.28 -9.66 26.69
CA PHE A 170 6.55 -8.64 27.71
C PHE A 170 6.52 -7.25 27.05
N VAL A 171 5.33 -6.78 26.72
CA VAL A 171 5.08 -5.48 26.08
C VAL A 171 5.32 -4.39 27.11
N THR A 172 5.95 -3.29 26.72
CA THR A 172 6.19 -2.08 27.53
C THR A 172 5.36 -0.88 27.07
N GLY A 173 4.85 -0.92 25.83
CA GLY A 173 3.87 0.03 25.34
C GLY A 173 3.65 -0.05 23.83
N ILE A 174 2.78 0.84 23.35
CA ILE A 174 2.45 1.02 21.94
C ILE A 174 2.69 2.49 21.59
N SER A 175 3.45 2.77 20.54
CA SER A 175 3.75 4.14 20.13
C SER A 175 3.09 4.50 18.81
N LEU A 176 2.60 5.74 18.71
CA LEU A 176 2.26 6.40 17.45
C LEU A 176 3.26 7.54 17.22
N ALA A 177 4.13 7.38 16.24
CA ALA A 177 5.08 8.41 15.80
C ALA A 177 4.50 9.19 14.62
N ILE A 178 4.44 10.51 14.74
CA ILE A 178 3.94 11.43 13.72
C ILE A 178 5.14 12.11 13.08
N HIS A 179 5.33 11.90 11.78
CA HIS A 179 6.43 12.51 11.04
C HIS A 179 5.95 13.78 10.38
N ALA A 180 6.41 14.92 10.89
CA ALA A 180 6.03 16.21 10.32
C ALA A 180 6.95 16.53 9.13
N HIS A 181 6.33 16.72 7.97
CA HIS A 181 6.99 17.22 6.76
C HIS A 181 6.58 18.67 6.53
N ARG A 182 7.43 19.45 5.85
CA ARG A 182 7.05 20.80 5.41
C ARG A 182 6.25 20.71 4.13
N THR A 183 5.40 21.71 3.93
CA THR A 183 4.68 21.92 2.68
C THR A 183 5.41 22.94 1.81
N PRO A 184 5.39 22.79 0.48
CA PRO A 184 5.93 23.79 -0.44
C PRO A 184 5.08 25.07 -0.48
N VAL A 185 3.83 25.02 -0.01
CA VAL A 185 2.92 26.16 0.11
C VAL A 185 2.96 26.75 1.53
N PRO A 186 2.76 28.07 1.69
CA PRO A 186 2.55 28.69 3.01
C PRO A 186 1.33 28.03 3.69
N ALA A 187 1.57 27.29 4.78
CA ALA A 187 0.55 26.57 5.53
C ALA A 187 0.55 27.01 7.01
N PRO A 188 -0.56 26.83 7.74
CA PRO A 188 -0.57 26.98 9.19
C PRO A 188 0.59 26.19 9.83
N GLN A 189 1.21 26.77 10.86
CA GLN A 189 2.32 26.17 11.57
C GLN A 189 1.86 24.96 12.38
N GLY A 190 1.90 23.78 11.77
CA GLY A 190 1.77 22.50 12.48
C GLY A 190 0.70 21.56 11.93
N ILE A 191 0.71 20.35 12.50
CA ILE A 191 -0.25 19.27 12.25
C ILE A 191 -0.95 19.01 13.58
N THR A 192 -2.28 19.00 13.59
CA THR A 192 -3.02 18.56 14.78
C THR A 192 -3.52 17.14 14.56
N VAL A 193 -3.19 16.22 15.46
CA VAL A 193 -3.63 14.82 15.40
C VAL A 193 -4.50 14.52 16.60
N TYR A 194 -5.64 13.86 16.37
CA TYR A 194 -6.47 13.31 17.42
C TYR A 194 -6.40 11.79 17.40
N VAL A 195 -6.26 11.18 18.58
CA VAL A 195 -6.26 9.72 18.75
C VAL A 195 -7.35 9.33 19.73
N ASP A 196 -8.19 8.36 19.34
CA ASP A 196 -9.35 7.95 20.12
C ASP A 196 -9.56 6.42 20.01
N ASN A 197 -10.25 5.85 21.00
CA ASN A 197 -10.78 4.49 21.02
C ASN A 197 -9.74 3.41 20.66
N MET A 198 -8.58 3.48 21.30
CA MET A 198 -7.54 2.46 21.15
C MET A 198 -7.94 1.17 21.87
N CYS A 199 -7.85 0.04 21.18
CA CYS A 199 -8.18 -1.29 21.67
C CYS A 199 -7.15 -2.32 21.21
N LEU A 200 -6.98 -3.36 22.02
CA LEU A 200 -6.41 -4.63 21.61
C LEU A 200 -7.53 -5.60 21.28
N GLU A 201 -7.38 -6.36 20.21
CA GLU A 201 -8.40 -7.27 19.71
C GLU A 201 -7.79 -8.64 19.38
N GLN A 202 -8.62 -9.66 19.57
CA GLN A 202 -8.34 -11.01 19.11
C GLN A 202 -9.25 -11.30 17.91
N VAL A 203 -8.64 -11.66 16.78
CA VAL A 203 -9.33 -12.03 15.54
C VAL A 203 -8.73 -13.29 14.93
N GLU A 204 -9.43 -13.86 13.96
CA GLU A 204 -8.82 -14.80 13.01
C GLU A 204 -7.91 -13.99 12.06
N ALA A 205 -6.63 -13.90 12.39
CA ALA A 205 -5.67 -13.07 11.66
C ALA A 205 -5.39 -13.62 10.26
N ASP A 206 -5.06 -12.72 9.33
CA ASP A 206 -4.68 -13.10 7.98
C ASP A 206 -3.41 -13.95 7.96
N HIS A 207 -3.33 -14.81 6.94
CA HIS A 207 -2.13 -15.56 6.67
C HIS A 207 -0.98 -14.61 6.32
N TYR A 208 0.16 -14.74 7.01
CA TYR A 208 1.26 -13.78 6.93
C TYR A 208 2.59 -14.37 6.43
N LYS A 209 2.66 -15.69 6.19
CA LYS A 209 3.86 -16.35 5.68
C LYS A 209 3.77 -16.54 4.15
N GLY A 210 4.91 -16.45 3.47
CA GLY A 210 4.94 -16.31 2.00
C GLY A 210 4.94 -17.60 1.18
N PHE A 211 4.80 -18.78 1.80
CA PHE A 211 4.97 -20.06 1.08
C PHE A 211 3.79 -21.04 1.22
N ASP A 212 2.86 -20.76 2.14
CA ASP A 212 1.61 -21.50 2.27
C ASP A 212 0.45 -20.62 1.79
N LEU A 213 -0.67 -21.25 1.47
CA LEU A 213 -1.91 -20.55 1.17
C LEU A 213 -2.80 -20.50 2.41
N ARG A 214 -3.55 -19.41 2.57
CA ARG A 214 -4.63 -19.35 3.55
C ARG A 214 -5.61 -20.52 3.33
N ALA A 215 -6.23 -21.00 4.40
CA ALA A 215 -7.16 -22.11 4.34
C ALA A 215 -8.26 -21.87 3.28
N GLY A 216 -8.45 -22.85 2.39
CA GLY A 216 -9.47 -22.78 1.33
C GLY A 216 -9.17 -21.80 0.19
N ALA A 217 -7.97 -21.23 0.09
CA ALA A 217 -7.58 -20.40 -1.04
C ALA A 217 -7.02 -21.19 -2.22
N ILE A 218 -7.18 -20.57 -3.39
CA ILE A 218 -6.55 -20.97 -4.64
C ILE A 218 -5.66 -19.80 -5.06
N ALA A 219 -4.38 -20.05 -5.30
CA ALA A 219 -3.46 -19.08 -5.89
C ALA A 219 -3.45 -19.24 -7.41
N TYR A 220 -3.69 -18.14 -8.12
CA TYR A 220 -3.78 -18.10 -9.58
C TYR A 220 -3.50 -16.66 -10.06
N CYS A 221 -3.21 -16.48 -11.35
CA CYS A 221 -3.09 -15.14 -11.92
C CYS A 221 -4.46 -14.45 -11.98
N HIS A 222 -4.68 -13.43 -11.15
CA HIS A 222 -5.96 -12.72 -11.08
C HIS A 222 -6.27 -11.91 -12.36
N SER A 223 -5.25 -11.46 -13.09
CA SER A 223 -5.41 -10.86 -14.41
C SER A 223 -5.89 -11.88 -15.45
N GLY A 224 -5.44 -13.14 -15.32
CA GLY A 224 -5.81 -14.23 -16.20
C GLY A 224 -4.62 -14.81 -16.97
N TYR A 225 -4.91 -15.44 -18.10
CA TYR A 225 -3.94 -16.17 -18.91
C TYR A 225 -4.15 -15.91 -20.40
N ARG A 226 -3.07 -15.85 -21.18
CA ARG A 226 -3.17 -15.91 -22.64
C ARG A 226 -3.54 -17.34 -23.09
N PRO A 227 -4.25 -17.51 -24.22
CA PRO A 227 -4.62 -18.84 -24.72
C PRO A 227 -3.38 -19.73 -24.88
N GLU A 228 -2.27 -19.19 -25.38
CA GLU A 228 -1.09 -19.99 -25.70
C GLU A 228 -0.22 -20.31 -24.48
N ALA A 229 -0.40 -19.55 -23.40
CA ALA A 229 0.44 -19.62 -22.21
C ALA A 229 0.24 -20.91 -21.41
N VAL A 230 1.25 -21.23 -20.61
CA VAL A 230 1.13 -22.15 -19.47
C VAL A 230 0.16 -21.54 -18.46
N LYS A 231 -0.78 -22.33 -17.97
CA LYS A 231 -1.83 -21.89 -17.05
C LYS A 231 -1.86 -22.81 -15.85
N GLN A 232 -1.42 -22.27 -14.72
CA GLN A 232 -1.23 -23.02 -13.49
C GLN A 232 -1.85 -22.27 -12.31
N ALA A 233 -2.49 -23.03 -11.43
CA ALA A 233 -2.97 -22.56 -10.16
C ALA A 233 -2.55 -23.54 -9.05
N TYR A 234 -2.59 -23.09 -7.81
CA TYR A 234 -2.15 -23.87 -6.66
C TYR A 234 -3.17 -23.82 -5.53
N ALA A 235 -3.31 -24.92 -4.80
CA ALA A 235 -4.09 -25.01 -3.57
C ALA A 235 -3.28 -25.75 -2.49
N GLN A 236 -3.52 -25.44 -1.21
CA GLN A 236 -2.88 -26.14 -0.09
C GLN A 236 -3.39 -27.59 0.06
N SER A 237 -4.65 -27.82 -0.34
CA SER A 237 -5.33 -29.12 -0.30
C SER A 237 -6.10 -29.34 -1.60
N GLY A 238 -6.34 -30.60 -1.95
CA GLY A 238 -7.02 -30.99 -3.19
C GLY A 238 -7.24 -32.50 -3.22
N SER A 239 -8.49 -32.94 -3.34
CA SER A 239 -8.91 -34.37 -3.37
C SER A 239 -8.41 -35.18 -4.57
N GLY A 240 -7.69 -34.54 -5.49
CA GLY A 240 -7.06 -35.18 -6.66
C GLY A 240 -7.55 -34.62 -7.99
N MET A 241 -8.70 -33.95 -8.02
CA MET A 241 -9.31 -33.38 -9.22
C MET A 241 -9.63 -31.90 -9.05
N PHE A 242 -9.57 -31.15 -10.14
CA PHE A 242 -10.09 -29.78 -10.24
C PHE A 242 -10.89 -29.59 -11.52
N TYR A 243 -11.70 -28.54 -11.53
CA TYR A 243 -12.58 -28.19 -12.63
C TYR A 243 -12.37 -26.73 -13.05
N LEU A 244 -12.44 -26.48 -14.35
CA LEU A 244 -12.58 -25.15 -14.90
C LEU A 244 -14.02 -24.99 -15.38
N ARG A 245 -14.68 -23.92 -14.94
CA ARG A 245 -16.04 -23.59 -15.37
C ARG A 245 -16.07 -22.29 -16.14
N ASN A 246 -16.81 -22.25 -17.25
CA ASN A 246 -17.05 -21.02 -18.01
C ASN A 246 -18.06 -20.12 -17.29
N SER A 247 -18.43 -19.00 -17.93
CA SER A 247 -19.37 -18.01 -17.38
C SER A 247 -20.82 -18.51 -17.24
N SER A 248 -21.23 -19.57 -17.95
CA SER A 248 -22.54 -20.20 -17.73
C SER A 248 -22.55 -21.19 -16.56
N GLY A 249 -21.37 -21.46 -15.98
CA GLY A 249 -21.19 -22.43 -14.88
C GLY A 249 -20.93 -23.87 -15.36
N GLU A 250 -20.89 -24.09 -16.67
CA GLU A 250 -20.57 -25.38 -17.28
C GLU A 250 -19.10 -25.73 -17.07
N VAL A 251 -18.83 -27.00 -16.75
CA VAL A 251 -17.46 -27.53 -16.66
C VAL A 251 -16.91 -27.70 -18.06
N THR A 252 -15.93 -26.88 -18.44
CA THR A 252 -15.27 -26.95 -19.75
C THR A 252 -13.95 -27.71 -19.71
N PHE A 253 -13.39 -27.92 -18.52
CA PHE A 253 -12.18 -28.72 -18.34
C PHE A 253 -12.18 -29.40 -16.97
N GLN A 254 -11.63 -30.60 -16.94
CA GLN A 254 -11.41 -31.39 -15.74
C GLN A 254 -9.96 -31.87 -15.78
N GLY A 255 -9.23 -31.68 -14.68
CA GLY A 255 -7.80 -32.03 -14.60
C GLY A 255 -7.42 -32.59 -13.24
N ASN A 256 -6.31 -33.32 -13.20
CA ASN A 256 -5.76 -33.85 -11.96
C ASN A 256 -4.96 -32.76 -11.23
N CYS A 257 -5.08 -32.72 -9.90
CA CYS A 257 -4.20 -31.97 -9.03
C CYS A 257 -2.87 -32.73 -8.84
N VAL A 258 -1.75 -32.14 -9.23
CA VAL A 258 -0.41 -32.75 -9.11
C VAL A 258 0.28 -32.28 -7.83
N PRO A 259 0.59 -33.18 -6.87
CA PRO A 259 1.30 -32.82 -5.65
C PRO A 259 2.69 -32.24 -5.94
N GLN A 260 3.07 -31.23 -5.18
CA GLN A 260 4.38 -30.57 -5.24
C GLN A 260 5.18 -30.84 -3.96
N ALA A 261 6.50 -30.70 -4.03
CA ALA A 261 7.41 -30.98 -2.91
C ALA A 261 7.15 -30.10 -1.67
N ASN A 262 6.59 -28.90 -1.86
CA ASN A 262 6.26 -27.96 -0.79
C ASN A 262 4.85 -28.17 -0.18
N GLY A 263 4.18 -29.28 -0.50
CA GLY A 263 2.84 -29.57 0.01
C GLY A 263 1.70 -28.91 -0.77
N LEU A 264 1.99 -28.03 -1.73
CA LEU A 264 0.98 -27.50 -2.64
C LEU A 264 0.52 -28.56 -3.64
N ARG A 265 -0.65 -28.32 -4.23
CA ARG A 265 -1.15 -29.08 -5.36
C ARG A 265 -1.34 -28.18 -6.57
N GLN A 266 -0.64 -28.50 -7.65
CA GLN A 266 -0.69 -27.78 -8.91
C GLN A 266 -1.90 -28.23 -9.73
N MET A 267 -2.59 -27.27 -10.31
CA MET A 267 -3.71 -27.45 -11.25
C MET A 267 -3.27 -26.85 -12.59
N ASP A 268 -3.01 -27.70 -13.59
CA ASP A 268 -2.58 -27.28 -14.92
C ASP A 268 -3.72 -27.40 -15.94
N PHE A 269 -4.15 -26.25 -16.45
CA PHE A 269 -5.22 -26.12 -17.44
C PHE A 269 -4.71 -25.44 -18.71
N SER A 270 -3.41 -25.56 -18.99
CA SER A 270 -2.76 -25.08 -20.22
C SER A 270 -3.43 -25.55 -21.52
N PRO A 271 -4.03 -26.76 -21.60
CA PRO A 271 -4.76 -27.21 -22.80
C PRO A 271 -5.97 -26.34 -23.17
N VAL A 272 -6.57 -25.62 -22.21
CA VAL A 272 -7.72 -24.74 -22.50
C VAL A 272 -7.24 -23.51 -23.27
N LYS A 273 -7.70 -23.40 -24.52
CA LYS A 273 -7.38 -22.29 -25.43
C LYS A 273 -8.56 -21.38 -25.72
N GLU A 274 -9.78 -21.88 -25.51
CA GLU A 274 -10.99 -21.12 -25.76
C GLU A 274 -10.97 -19.84 -24.92
N GLU A 275 -11.25 -18.73 -25.60
CA GLU A 275 -11.29 -17.44 -24.93
C GLU A 275 -12.60 -17.30 -24.16
N GLY A 276 -12.50 -17.04 -22.86
CA GLY A 276 -13.67 -16.80 -22.02
C GLY A 276 -13.33 -16.28 -20.64
N TRP A 277 -14.37 -16.14 -19.82
CA TRP A 277 -14.25 -15.95 -18.38
C TRP A 277 -14.44 -17.28 -17.70
N TYR A 278 -13.56 -17.60 -16.77
CA TYR A 278 -13.54 -18.88 -16.10
C TYR A 278 -13.42 -18.76 -14.59
N THR A 279 -13.88 -19.78 -13.88
CA THR A 279 -13.62 -20.00 -12.45
C THR A 279 -12.98 -21.37 -12.27
N LEU A 280 -12.01 -21.46 -11.35
CA LEU A 280 -11.42 -22.72 -10.91
C LEU A 280 -12.20 -23.25 -9.72
N GLU A 281 -12.40 -24.56 -9.67
CA GLU A 281 -13.02 -25.25 -8.55
C GLU A 281 -12.22 -26.49 -8.13
N VAL A 282 -11.93 -26.60 -6.83
CA VAL A 282 -11.27 -27.76 -6.21
C VAL A 282 -11.82 -27.93 -4.78
N ASP A 283 -12.22 -29.14 -4.39
CA ASP A 283 -12.78 -29.45 -3.06
C ASP A 283 -13.92 -28.51 -2.63
N GLY A 284 -14.79 -28.12 -3.57
CA GLY A 284 -15.89 -27.19 -3.33
C GLY A 284 -15.46 -25.73 -3.11
N LYS A 285 -14.16 -25.42 -3.18
CA LYS A 285 -13.63 -24.04 -3.16
C LYS A 285 -13.55 -23.51 -4.57
N LYS A 286 -13.89 -22.22 -4.74
CA LYS A 286 -13.90 -21.55 -6.05
C LYS A 286 -12.98 -20.34 -6.07
N SER A 287 -12.30 -20.13 -7.18
CA SER A 287 -11.61 -18.87 -7.46
C SER A 287 -12.64 -17.77 -7.78
N ARG A 288 -12.19 -16.50 -7.78
CA ARG A 288 -12.93 -15.46 -8.49
C ARG A 288 -12.80 -15.67 -10.01
N PRO A 289 -13.72 -15.09 -10.81
CA PRO A 289 -13.61 -15.15 -12.26
C PRO A 289 -12.29 -14.53 -12.76
N PHE A 290 -11.65 -15.18 -13.72
CA PHE A 290 -10.47 -14.68 -14.43
C PHE A 290 -10.60 -14.90 -15.92
N ARG A 291 -9.81 -14.15 -16.70
CA ARG A 291 -9.84 -14.19 -18.16
C ARG A 291 -8.88 -15.27 -18.69
N ILE A 292 -9.32 -16.08 -19.66
CA ILE A 292 -8.40 -16.69 -20.63
C ILE A 292 -8.62 -15.97 -21.95
N GLY A 293 -7.63 -15.23 -22.43
CA GLY A 293 -7.77 -14.39 -23.63
C GLY A 293 -6.56 -13.53 -23.91
N ARG A 294 -6.44 -13.02 -25.14
CA ARG A 294 -5.32 -12.16 -25.55
C ARG A 294 -5.22 -10.87 -24.72
N ASP A 295 -6.36 -10.41 -24.23
CA ASP A 295 -6.55 -9.19 -23.44
C ASP A 295 -6.34 -9.38 -21.93
N ALA A 296 -5.99 -10.59 -21.45
CA ALA A 296 -5.93 -10.90 -20.02
C ALA A 296 -5.03 -9.95 -19.20
N TYR A 297 -3.98 -9.40 -19.81
CA TYR A 297 -3.02 -8.52 -19.13
C TYR A 297 -3.26 -7.03 -19.34
N ILE A 298 -4.22 -6.65 -20.18
CA ILE A 298 -4.50 -5.24 -20.50
C ILE A 298 -4.89 -4.42 -19.27
N PRO A 299 -5.74 -4.92 -18.33
CA PRO A 299 -6.03 -4.18 -17.11
C PRO A 299 -4.79 -3.94 -16.23
N ALA A 300 -3.86 -4.90 -16.19
CA ALA A 300 -2.62 -4.75 -15.42
C ALA A 300 -1.73 -3.66 -16.03
N ALA A 301 -1.56 -3.67 -17.36
CA ALA A 301 -0.77 -2.65 -18.07
C ALA A 301 -1.28 -1.23 -17.81
N TRP A 302 -2.60 -1.02 -17.91
CA TRP A 302 -3.21 0.27 -17.58
C TRP A 302 -3.02 0.68 -16.12
N LYS A 303 -3.20 -0.23 -15.16
CA LYS A 303 -2.97 0.05 -13.73
C LYS A 303 -1.50 0.37 -13.44
N THR A 304 -0.57 -0.27 -14.14
CA THR A 304 0.85 0.07 -14.06
C THR A 304 1.11 1.49 -14.57
N LEU A 305 0.54 1.88 -15.72
CA LEU A 305 0.66 3.26 -16.22
C LEU A 305 0.01 4.28 -15.27
N ASN A 306 -1.11 3.94 -14.62
CA ASN A 306 -1.70 4.76 -13.56
C ASN A 306 -0.70 4.99 -12.42
N PHE A 307 -0.04 3.94 -11.97
CA PHE A 307 0.98 4.01 -10.92
C PHE A 307 2.10 4.98 -11.31
N PHE A 308 2.70 4.82 -12.50
CA PHE A 308 3.71 5.77 -12.99
C PHE A 308 3.19 7.21 -13.09
N PHE A 309 1.95 7.41 -13.53
CA PHE A 309 1.34 8.74 -13.51
C PHE A 309 1.25 9.31 -12.08
N SER A 310 0.91 8.47 -11.09
CA SER A 310 0.84 8.86 -9.68
C SER A 310 2.21 9.18 -9.06
N GLU A 311 3.28 8.56 -9.56
CA GLU A 311 4.66 8.80 -9.09
C GLU A 311 5.33 10.01 -9.77
N ARG A 312 4.62 10.81 -10.57
CA ARG A 312 5.25 11.93 -11.29
C ARG A 312 5.80 12.99 -10.32
N CYS A 313 7.11 13.17 -10.34
CA CYS A 313 7.79 14.21 -9.57
C CYS A 313 7.77 15.56 -10.32
N GLY A 314 7.70 16.68 -9.60
CA GLY A 314 7.70 18.02 -10.21
C GLY A 314 6.43 18.30 -11.02
N PHE A 315 5.35 17.61 -10.71
CA PHE A 315 4.04 17.71 -11.35
C PHE A 315 2.97 17.76 -10.25
N ASP A 316 1.93 18.57 -10.45
CA ASP A 316 0.72 18.54 -9.63
C ASP A 316 -0.11 17.33 -10.05
N VAL A 317 -0.02 16.25 -9.26
CA VAL A 317 -0.76 15.02 -9.49
C VAL A 317 -2.13 15.17 -8.83
N PRO A 318 -3.23 15.35 -9.60
CA PRO A 318 -4.51 15.75 -9.03
C PRO A 318 -5.04 14.72 -8.03
N GLY A 319 -5.42 15.20 -6.85
CA GLY A 319 -5.92 14.37 -5.75
C GLY A 319 -4.84 13.61 -4.96
N ILE A 320 -3.55 13.81 -5.27
CA ILE A 320 -2.43 13.19 -4.56
C ILE A 320 -1.51 14.25 -3.94
N HIS A 321 -0.86 15.09 -4.76
CA HIS A 321 0.05 16.14 -4.27
C HIS A 321 0.27 17.25 -5.32
N THR A 322 0.67 18.44 -4.87
CA THR A 322 1.11 19.56 -5.72
C THR A 322 2.52 19.31 -6.29
N GLU A 323 3.06 20.23 -7.10
CA GLU A 323 4.44 20.11 -7.61
C GLU A 323 5.46 19.94 -6.46
N CYS A 324 6.27 18.89 -6.56
CA CYS A 324 7.28 18.52 -5.56
C CYS A 324 8.71 18.63 -6.09
N HIS A 325 9.68 18.77 -5.19
CA HIS A 325 11.13 18.84 -5.47
C HIS A 325 11.58 19.94 -6.45
N MET A 326 10.82 21.03 -6.55
CA MET A 326 11.17 22.17 -7.39
C MET A 326 12.43 22.91 -6.93
N ASP A 327 12.88 22.65 -5.71
CA ASP A 327 14.04 23.24 -5.03
C ASP A 327 15.27 22.31 -4.98
N VAL A 328 15.18 21.10 -5.54
CA VAL A 328 16.28 20.12 -5.53
C VAL A 328 17.16 20.31 -6.77
N MET A 329 18.46 20.47 -6.53
CA MET A 329 19.47 20.71 -7.57
C MET A 329 20.57 19.66 -7.49
N SER A 330 20.95 19.10 -8.64
CA SER A 330 22.22 18.37 -8.77
C SER A 330 23.34 19.38 -9.00
N VAL A 331 24.52 19.10 -8.45
CA VAL A 331 25.72 19.95 -8.58
C VAL A 331 26.84 19.10 -9.15
N HIS A 332 27.31 19.46 -10.33
CA HIS A 332 28.46 18.82 -10.97
C HIS A 332 29.75 19.21 -10.23
N PRO A 333 30.81 18.37 -10.21
CA PRO A 333 32.07 18.69 -9.53
C PRO A 333 32.73 20.01 -9.96
N ASP A 334 32.45 20.51 -11.17
CA ASP A 334 32.91 21.81 -11.68
C ASP A 334 32.04 23.02 -11.24
N GLY A 335 31.00 22.78 -10.44
CA GLY A 335 30.09 23.80 -9.93
C GLY A 335 28.85 24.09 -10.78
N ARG A 336 28.71 23.50 -11.97
CA ARG A 336 27.45 23.59 -12.73
C ARG A 336 26.29 22.99 -11.93
N ARG A 337 25.09 23.55 -12.10
CA ARG A 337 23.89 23.12 -11.38
C ARG A 337 22.74 22.88 -12.35
N LEU A 338 21.96 21.84 -12.12
CA LEU A 338 20.72 21.57 -12.86
C LEU A 338 19.59 21.14 -11.91
N PRO A 339 18.33 21.48 -12.20
CA PRO A 339 17.18 20.98 -11.44
C PRO A 339 16.94 19.50 -11.74
N VAL A 340 16.64 18.72 -10.70
CA VAL A 340 16.37 17.27 -10.82
C VAL A 340 14.89 16.90 -10.74
N CYS A 341 13.99 17.86 -10.56
CA CYS A 341 12.54 17.59 -10.61
C CYS A 341 12.13 17.00 -11.97
N GLY A 342 10.94 16.40 -12.06
CA GLY A 342 10.48 15.59 -13.20
C GLY A 342 10.71 14.10 -13.02
N GLY A 343 10.36 13.32 -14.05
CA GLY A 343 10.48 11.86 -13.98
C GLY A 343 9.54 11.28 -12.93
N TRP A 344 9.89 10.14 -12.37
CA TRP A 344 9.09 9.48 -11.36
C TRP A 344 9.87 9.39 -10.04
N HIS A 345 9.16 9.46 -8.92
CA HIS A 345 9.67 8.91 -7.67
C HIS A 345 9.93 7.41 -7.89
N ASP A 346 11.09 6.93 -7.43
CA ASP A 346 11.64 5.63 -7.84
C ASP A 346 10.96 4.45 -7.12
N ALA A 347 10.63 4.65 -5.84
CA ALA A 347 9.96 3.63 -5.04
C ALA A 347 9.06 4.28 -3.98
N GLY A 348 8.94 3.67 -2.80
CA GLY A 348 8.19 4.26 -1.68
C GLY A 348 8.90 5.48 -1.05
N ASP A 349 10.15 5.75 -1.42
CA ASP A 349 10.82 7.01 -1.14
C ASP A 349 10.69 7.96 -2.33
N LEU A 350 10.94 9.25 -2.07
CA LEU A 350 10.67 10.30 -3.05
C LEU A 350 11.91 10.67 -3.91
N THR A 351 12.91 9.79 -4.01
CA THR A 351 14.08 10.00 -4.88
C THR A 351 13.81 9.57 -6.32
N GLN A 352 14.73 9.85 -7.24
CA GLN A 352 14.66 9.42 -8.64
C GLN A 352 15.91 8.61 -9.01
N ALA A 353 15.75 7.53 -9.79
CA ALA A 353 16.87 6.73 -10.27
C ALA A 353 16.91 6.65 -11.81
N ALA A 354 18.05 7.03 -12.41
CA ALA A 354 18.23 7.05 -13.86
C ALA A 354 18.15 5.66 -14.50
N ILE A 355 18.74 4.64 -13.87
CA ILE A 355 18.75 3.27 -14.39
C ILE A 355 17.32 2.72 -14.44
N ASN A 356 16.60 2.78 -13.32
CA ASN A 356 15.22 2.29 -13.22
C ASN A 356 14.27 3.05 -14.16
N THR A 357 14.48 4.37 -14.29
CA THR A 357 13.71 5.19 -15.25
C THR A 357 13.97 4.74 -16.68
N ALA A 358 15.22 4.48 -17.07
CA ALA A 358 15.56 4.03 -18.42
C ALA A 358 14.93 2.67 -18.76
N GLU A 359 14.99 1.71 -17.83
CA GLU A 359 14.34 0.40 -17.98
C GLU A 359 12.81 0.54 -18.11
N SER A 360 12.19 1.38 -17.28
CA SER A 360 10.76 1.65 -17.33
C SER A 360 10.33 2.30 -18.64
N VAL A 361 11.10 3.28 -19.14
CA VAL A 361 10.88 3.90 -20.45
C VAL A 361 10.95 2.87 -21.56
N PHE A 362 11.96 1.98 -21.54
CA PHE A 362 12.10 0.93 -22.55
C PHE A 362 10.88 -0.02 -22.53
N ALA A 363 10.48 -0.51 -21.36
CA ALA A 363 9.32 -1.39 -21.20
C ALA A 363 8.01 -0.73 -21.69
N MET A 364 7.80 0.56 -21.42
CA MET A 364 6.63 1.29 -21.91
C MET A 364 6.63 1.46 -23.43
N LEU A 365 7.80 1.65 -24.05
CA LEU A 365 7.92 1.71 -25.51
C LEU A 365 7.67 0.34 -26.15
N GLU A 366 8.14 -0.76 -25.55
CA GLU A 366 7.82 -2.12 -25.99
C GLU A 366 6.32 -2.41 -25.90
N LEU A 367 5.68 -2.05 -24.79
CA LEU A 367 4.23 -2.13 -24.63
C LEU A 367 3.51 -1.34 -25.74
N ALA A 368 3.97 -0.11 -26.01
CA ALA A 368 3.38 0.74 -27.03
C ALA A 368 3.49 0.14 -28.44
N ILE A 369 4.60 -0.52 -28.76
CA ILE A 369 4.79 -1.20 -30.04
C ILE A 369 3.91 -2.46 -30.11
N ALA A 370 3.93 -3.29 -29.08
CA ALA A 370 3.20 -4.56 -29.03
C ALA A 370 1.69 -4.36 -29.16
N GLU A 371 1.15 -3.32 -28.52
CA GLU A 371 -0.29 -3.08 -28.45
C GLU A 371 -0.79 -1.99 -29.43
N ARG A 372 0.06 -1.55 -30.38
CA ARG A 372 -0.23 -0.46 -31.32
C ARG A 372 -1.54 -0.64 -32.10
N GLU A 373 -1.82 -1.87 -32.53
CA GLU A 373 -2.99 -2.18 -33.37
C GLU A 373 -4.17 -2.67 -32.53
N ALA A 374 -3.91 -3.50 -31.51
CA ALA A 374 -4.94 -4.11 -30.69
C ALA A 374 -5.53 -3.15 -29.63
N GLN A 375 -4.72 -2.25 -29.07
CA GLN A 375 -5.10 -1.30 -28.03
C GLN A 375 -4.47 0.08 -28.30
N PRO A 376 -4.90 0.81 -29.36
CA PRO A 376 -4.26 2.05 -29.78
C PRO A 376 -4.24 3.14 -28.70
N GLU A 377 -5.26 3.21 -27.83
CA GLU A 377 -5.32 4.16 -26.72
C GLU A 377 -4.27 3.84 -25.63
N LEU A 378 -4.11 2.55 -25.28
CA LEU A 378 -3.06 2.10 -24.36
C LEU A 378 -1.67 2.37 -24.95
N SER A 379 -1.49 2.07 -26.24
CA SER A 379 -0.24 2.33 -26.95
C SER A 379 0.13 3.81 -26.89
N GLN A 380 -0.82 4.70 -27.15
CA GLN A 380 -0.59 6.14 -27.10
C GLN A 380 -0.28 6.60 -25.67
N ARG A 381 -1.01 6.12 -24.67
CA ARG A 381 -0.73 6.49 -23.28
C ARG A 381 0.64 5.99 -22.80
N ALA A 382 1.05 4.79 -23.19
CA ALA A 382 2.36 4.26 -22.88
C ALA A 382 3.49 5.12 -23.47
N LYS A 383 3.32 5.64 -24.70
CA LYS A 383 4.28 6.61 -25.28
C LYS A 383 4.33 7.93 -24.52
N GLU A 384 3.19 8.44 -24.08
CA GLU A 384 3.13 9.68 -23.31
C GLU A 384 3.85 9.55 -21.98
N GLU A 385 3.63 8.44 -21.26
CA GLU A 385 4.31 8.16 -20.00
C GLU A 385 5.81 7.88 -20.24
N ALA A 386 6.19 7.08 -21.25
CA ALA A 386 7.59 6.87 -21.62
C ALA A 386 8.31 8.18 -21.93
N ARG A 387 7.64 9.11 -22.62
CA ARG A 387 8.19 10.43 -22.92
C ARG A 387 8.43 11.26 -21.65
N TRP A 388 7.58 11.14 -20.63
CA TRP A 388 7.78 11.81 -19.34
C TRP A 388 9.10 11.41 -18.69
N GLY A 389 9.35 10.10 -18.55
CA GLY A 389 10.60 9.56 -18.01
C GLY A 389 11.81 9.92 -18.89
N LEU A 390 11.67 9.81 -20.22
CA LEU A 390 12.75 10.13 -21.16
C LEU A 390 13.14 11.63 -21.11
N ASN A 391 12.17 12.53 -21.00
CA ASN A 391 12.44 13.96 -20.87
C ASN A 391 13.28 14.26 -19.62
N TRP A 392 12.98 13.58 -18.50
CA TRP A 392 13.76 13.73 -17.28
C TRP A 392 15.19 13.24 -17.47
N LEU A 393 15.38 12.01 -17.99
CA LEU A 393 16.70 11.45 -18.29
C LEU A 393 17.55 12.39 -19.12
N MET A 394 16.97 13.01 -20.15
CA MET A 394 17.69 13.94 -21.03
C MET A 394 18.00 15.27 -20.35
N ARG A 395 17.11 15.80 -19.52
CA ARG A 395 17.32 17.05 -18.77
C ARG A 395 18.39 16.91 -17.69
N THR A 396 18.57 15.73 -17.11
CA THR A 396 19.53 15.48 -16.04
C THR A 396 20.92 15.08 -16.53
N ARG A 397 21.20 15.14 -17.84
CA ARG A 397 22.54 14.89 -18.39
C ARG A 397 23.44 16.11 -18.21
N TRP A 398 24.71 15.87 -17.87
CA TRP A 398 25.71 16.93 -17.77
C TRP A 398 26.39 17.28 -19.10
N GLY A 399 26.24 16.43 -20.13
CA GLY A 399 26.80 16.67 -21.47
C GLY A 399 28.33 16.56 -21.53
N ASP A 400 28.91 15.86 -20.57
CA ASP A 400 30.34 15.56 -20.41
C ASP A 400 30.81 14.36 -21.25
N GLY A 401 29.89 13.66 -21.91
CA GLY A 401 30.14 12.47 -22.71
C GLY A 401 29.27 11.32 -22.22
#